data_AF-A0A2Z6QN91-F1
#
_entry.id   AF-A0A2Z6QN91-F1
#
_cell.length_a   1.000
_cell.length_b   1.000
_cell.length_c   1.000
_cell.angle_alpha   90.00
_cell.angle_beta   90.00
_cell.angle_gamma   90.00
#
_symmetry.space_group_name_H-M   'P 1'
#
loop_
_entity.id
_entity.type
_entity.pdbx_description
1 polymer ?
#
loop_
_entity_poly.entity_id
_entity_poly.type
_entity_poly.pdbx_seq_one_letter_code
_entity_poly.pdbx_strand_id
1 'polypeptide(L)'
;MNKLLYLTLLVYILLITVTISSASPAPTINKRWCKCLTAFANFNSTRSSGPFRGGVTYFQHEDGTTTVFGAFTGGFRQGCHYNFTIVKNNKVIYDLTSGLNVRINRDGSTQPFNHTFNDLSLTCGSHPILDPYTMVQGDGESGGAKF
;
A
#
# COMPACT_ATOMS: atom_id res chain seq x y z
N MET A 1 30.81 65.06 13.76
CA MET A 1 30.30 63.67 13.94
C MET A 1 29.62 63.25 12.65
N ASN A 2 30.22 62.29 11.95
CA ASN A 2 30.09 62.10 10.50
C ASN A 2 28.74 61.50 10.11
N LYS A 3 27.79 62.36 9.70
CA LYS A 3 26.51 61.95 9.10
C LYS A 3 26.69 60.99 7.92
N LEU A 4 27.79 61.15 7.16
CA LEU A 4 28.17 60.27 6.06
C LEU A 4 28.48 58.83 6.54
N LEU A 5 29.13 58.71 7.70
CA LEU A 5 29.57 57.42 8.25
C LEU A 5 28.39 56.63 8.85
N TYR A 6 27.39 57.35 9.35
CA TYR A 6 26.12 56.78 9.78
C TYR A 6 25.29 56.26 8.60
N LEU A 7 25.25 57.03 7.50
CA LEU A 7 24.53 56.62 6.28
C LEU A 7 25.13 55.36 5.66
N THR A 8 26.46 55.27 5.61
CA THR A 8 27.16 54.09 5.08
C THR A 8 26.92 52.85 5.94
N LEU A 9 26.87 53.02 7.27
CA LEU A 9 26.58 51.91 8.19
C LEU A 9 25.15 51.39 8.01
N LEU A 10 24.19 52.31 7.83
CA LEU A 10 22.77 51.98 7.63
C LEU A 10 22.52 51.24 6.31
N VAL A 11 23.17 51.68 5.23
CA VAL A 11 23.11 50.99 3.92
C VAL A 11 23.74 49.60 4.01
N TYR A 12 24.84 49.45 4.75
CA TYR A 12 25.49 48.14 4.94
C TYR A 12 24.61 47.15 5.72
N ILE A 13 23.93 47.61 6.78
CA ILE A 13 22.96 46.79 7.53
C ILE A 13 21.77 46.41 6.63
N LEU A 14 21.27 47.34 5.81
CA LEU A 14 20.17 47.07 4.88
C LEU A 14 20.54 46.06 3.79
N LEU A 15 21.81 46.02 3.35
CA LEU A 15 22.28 45.07 2.35
C LEU A 15 22.42 43.64 2.90
N ILE A 16 22.74 43.48 4.20
CA ILE A 16 22.88 42.17 4.85
C ILE A 16 21.50 41.52 5.12
N THR A 17 20.44 42.31 5.32
CA THR A 17 19.10 41.79 5.62
C THR A 17 18.35 41.26 4.39
N VAL A 18 18.75 41.61 3.17
CA VAL A 18 18.07 41.14 1.94
C VAL A 18 18.48 39.71 1.56
N THR A 19 19.53 39.15 2.14
CA THR A 19 20.03 37.80 1.84
C THR A 19 19.39 36.66 2.64
N ILE A 20 18.40 36.90 3.50
CA ILE A 20 17.78 35.84 4.33
C ILE A 20 16.29 35.73 4.04
N SER A 21 15.92 35.17 2.87
CA SER A 21 14.68 34.39 2.72
C SER A 21 14.53 33.87 1.29
N SER A 22 15.30 32.84 0.97
CA SER A 22 14.81 31.79 0.07
C SER A 22 14.59 30.53 0.90
N ALA A 23 13.73 30.63 1.90
CA ALA A 23 13.10 29.44 2.45
C ALA A 23 12.08 29.00 1.40
N SER A 24 12.45 28.06 0.54
CA SER A 24 11.49 27.31 -0.25
C SER A 24 10.38 26.88 0.71
N PRO A 25 9.09 27.14 0.42
CA PRO A 25 8.04 26.61 1.25
C PRO A 25 8.28 25.10 1.33
N ALA A 26 8.52 24.60 2.54
CA ALA A 26 8.54 23.17 2.77
C ALA A 26 7.24 22.63 2.14
N PRO A 27 7.30 21.59 1.30
CA PRO A 27 6.08 21.05 0.74
C PRO A 27 5.17 20.78 1.93
N THR A 28 4.01 21.43 1.96
CA THR A 28 2.97 21.13 2.93
C THR A 28 2.51 19.72 2.61
N ILE A 29 3.26 18.75 3.11
CA ILE A 29 2.95 17.33 3.04
C ILE A 29 1.80 17.16 4.02
N ASN A 30 0.60 17.49 3.54
CA ASN A 30 -0.63 17.01 4.11
C ASN A 30 -0.79 15.51 3.74
N LYS A 31 0.28 14.71 3.87
CA LYS A 31 0.14 13.25 3.83
C LYS A 31 -0.61 12.92 5.11
N ARG A 32 -1.83 12.42 4.97
CA ARG A 32 -2.46 11.70 6.07
C ARG A 32 -1.57 10.49 6.32
N TRP A 33 -0.82 10.52 7.42
CA TRP A 33 0.04 9.42 7.82
C TRP A 33 -0.85 8.23 8.16
N CYS A 34 -0.70 7.16 7.41
CA CYS A 34 -1.38 5.91 7.65
C CYS A 34 -0.64 5.12 8.72
N LYS A 35 -1.37 4.35 9.55
CA LYS A 35 -0.72 3.41 10.45
C LYS A 35 -0.11 2.28 9.62
N CYS A 36 1.15 1.93 9.89
CA CYS A 36 1.74 0.68 9.39
C CYS A 36 0.89 -0.50 9.86
N LEU A 37 0.42 -1.31 8.92
CA LEU A 37 -0.48 -2.42 9.22
C LEU A 37 -0.14 -3.62 8.33
N THR A 38 -0.15 -4.79 8.95
CA THR A 38 -0.05 -6.06 8.24
C THR A 38 -1.36 -6.81 8.36
N ALA A 39 -1.85 -7.37 7.26
CA ALA A 39 -2.98 -8.27 7.22
C ALA A 39 -2.62 -9.55 6.45
N PHE A 40 -3.24 -10.66 6.83
CA PHE A 40 -2.96 -11.97 6.25
C PHE A 40 -4.25 -12.61 5.73
N ALA A 41 -4.15 -13.17 4.52
CA ALA A 41 -5.16 -14.05 3.95
C ALA A 41 -4.54 -15.44 3.78
N ASN A 42 -5.05 -16.39 4.55
CA ASN A 42 -4.60 -17.77 4.54
C ASN A 42 -5.59 -18.63 3.77
N PHE A 43 -5.11 -19.28 2.73
CA PHE A 43 -5.89 -20.21 1.92
C PHE A 43 -5.48 -21.61 2.34
N ASN A 44 -6.34 -22.29 3.10
CA ASN A 44 -6.11 -23.64 3.58
C ASN A 44 -7.27 -24.57 3.19
N SER A 45 -7.70 -24.50 1.93
CA SER A 45 -8.83 -25.29 1.47
C SER A 45 -8.54 -26.79 1.51
N THR A 46 -9.53 -27.56 1.97
CA THR A 46 -9.56 -29.02 1.95
C THR A 46 -10.29 -29.51 0.70
N ARG A 47 -10.28 -30.83 0.42
CA ARG A 47 -10.97 -31.40 -0.75
C ARG A 47 -12.45 -31.02 -0.84
N SER A 48 -13.11 -30.69 0.28
CA SER A 48 -14.51 -30.30 0.34
C SER A 48 -14.76 -28.79 0.35
N SER A 49 -13.76 -27.96 0.65
CA SER A 49 -13.94 -26.49 0.76
C SER A 49 -13.41 -25.71 -0.44
N GLY A 50 -12.41 -26.23 -1.17
CA GLY A 50 -11.87 -25.58 -2.37
C GLY A 50 -10.45 -26.07 -2.74
N PRO A 51 -9.89 -25.63 -3.87
CA PRO A 51 -8.61 -26.16 -4.34
C PRO A 51 -7.39 -25.37 -3.84
N PHE A 52 -7.55 -24.12 -3.40
CA PHE A 52 -6.44 -23.18 -3.23
C PHE A 52 -5.74 -23.34 -1.89
N ARG A 53 -4.41 -23.39 -1.93
CA ARG A 53 -3.54 -23.51 -0.75
C ARG A 53 -2.41 -22.51 -0.85
N GLY A 54 -2.24 -21.66 0.15
CA GLY A 54 -1.27 -20.57 0.08
C GLY A 54 -1.51 -19.47 1.10
N GLY A 55 -0.72 -18.41 0.99
CA GLY A 55 -0.85 -17.23 1.84
C GLY A 55 -0.59 -15.96 1.04
N VAL A 56 -1.36 -14.92 1.36
CA VAL A 56 -1.17 -13.57 0.84
C VAL A 56 -1.10 -12.60 2.00
N THR A 57 -0.03 -11.83 2.05
CA THR A 57 0.22 -10.80 3.04
C THR A 57 0.05 -9.43 2.41
N TYR A 58 -0.59 -8.54 3.14
CA TYR A 58 -0.81 -7.14 2.80
C TYR A 58 -0.07 -6.30 3.82
N PHE A 59 0.78 -5.39 3.38
CA PHE A 59 1.56 -4.50 4.23
C PHE A 59 1.34 -3.06 3.81
N GLN A 60 0.59 -2.30 4.62
CA GLN A 60 0.34 -0.89 4.40
C GLN A 60 1.50 -0.06 4.95
N HIS A 61 2.04 0.83 4.13
CA HIS A 61 3.08 1.80 4.48
C HIS A 61 2.47 3.09 5.03
N GLU A 62 3.30 3.91 5.66
CA GLU A 62 2.85 5.18 6.27
C GLU A 62 2.33 6.20 5.26
N ASP A 63 2.75 6.08 3.99
CA ASP A 63 2.28 6.94 2.91
C ASP A 63 0.94 6.50 2.30
N GLY A 64 0.35 5.42 2.82
CA GLY A 64 -0.94 4.87 2.40
C GLY A 64 -0.87 3.87 1.25
N THR A 65 0.30 3.63 0.68
CA THR A 65 0.50 2.54 -0.28
C THR A 65 0.47 1.18 0.42
N THR A 66 0.12 0.12 -0.30
CA THR A 66 0.11 -1.24 0.26
C THR A 66 0.89 -2.21 -0.62
N THR A 67 1.91 -2.85 -0.06
CA THR A 67 2.60 -3.97 -0.69
C THR A 67 1.83 -5.26 -0.42
N VAL A 68 1.47 -5.97 -1.48
CA VAL A 68 0.85 -7.29 -1.43
C VAL A 68 1.87 -8.30 -1.93
N PHE A 69 2.08 -9.37 -1.17
CA PHE A 69 2.99 -10.44 -1.55
C PHE A 69 2.51 -11.79 -1.04
N GLY A 70 2.88 -12.86 -1.73
CA GLY A 70 2.40 -14.18 -1.37
C GLY A 70 2.87 -15.27 -2.31
N ALA A 71 2.38 -16.48 -2.04
CA ALA A 71 2.56 -17.64 -2.89
C ALA A 71 1.46 -18.67 -2.60
N PHE A 72 1.12 -19.46 -3.61
CA PHE A 72 0.26 -20.62 -3.45
C PHE A 72 1.03 -21.90 -3.73
N THR A 73 0.85 -22.88 -2.86
CA THR A 73 1.42 -24.22 -2.99
C THR A 73 0.54 -25.15 -3.84
N GLY A 74 -0.71 -24.76 -4.13
CA GLY A 74 -1.59 -25.56 -4.98
C GLY A 74 -2.94 -24.90 -5.26
N GLY A 75 -3.66 -25.51 -6.21
CA GLY A 75 -5.04 -25.18 -6.55
C GLY A 75 -5.26 -24.62 -7.96
N PHE A 76 -4.18 -24.40 -8.71
CA PHE A 76 -4.22 -23.83 -10.04
C PHE A 76 -4.07 -24.90 -11.13
N ARG A 77 -4.69 -24.65 -12.28
CA ARG A 77 -4.62 -25.47 -13.49
C ARG A 77 -3.94 -24.68 -14.60
N GLN A 78 -3.10 -25.35 -15.36
CA GLN A 78 -2.45 -24.78 -16.53
C GLN A 78 -3.47 -24.38 -17.59
N GLY A 79 -3.23 -23.25 -18.25
CA GLY A 79 -4.09 -22.71 -19.31
C GLY A 79 -5.39 -22.05 -18.83
N CYS A 80 -5.68 -22.07 -17.51
CA CYS A 80 -6.82 -21.34 -16.95
C CYS A 80 -6.43 -19.91 -16.58
N HIS A 81 -7.39 -18.98 -16.71
CA HIS A 81 -7.26 -17.62 -16.23
C HIS A 81 -7.82 -17.51 -14.80
N TYR A 82 -7.14 -16.77 -13.94
CA TYR A 82 -7.49 -16.60 -12.53
C TYR A 82 -7.45 -15.14 -12.17
N ASN A 83 -8.49 -14.68 -11.48
CA ASN A 83 -8.56 -13.33 -10.95
C ASN A 83 -8.18 -13.35 -9.47
N PHE A 84 -7.40 -12.35 -9.06
CA PHE A 84 -7.01 -12.11 -7.67
C PHE A 84 -7.73 -10.85 -7.20
N THR A 85 -8.85 -11.02 -6.51
CA THR A 85 -9.73 -9.89 -6.13
C THR A 85 -9.98 -9.85 -4.63
N ILE A 86 -10.13 -8.64 -4.09
CA ILE A 86 -10.63 -8.41 -2.74
C ILE A 86 -12.14 -8.23 -2.81
N VAL A 87 -12.87 -9.04 -2.05
CA VAL A 87 -14.33 -9.06 -2.03
C VAL A 87 -14.82 -8.67 -0.64
N LYS A 88 -15.71 -7.67 -0.56
CA LYS A 88 -16.41 -7.26 0.66
C LYS A 88 -17.91 -7.21 0.38
N ASN A 89 -18.73 -7.80 1.25
CA ASN A 89 -20.18 -7.89 1.07
C ASN A 89 -20.61 -8.42 -0.32
N ASN A 90 -19.98 -9.51 -0.79
CA ASN A 90 -20.20 -10.13 -2.10
C ASN A 90 -19.94 -9.22 -3.32
N LYS A 91 -19.28 -8.09 -3.13
CA LYS A 91 -18.87 -7.18 -4.20
C LYS A 91 -17.34 -7.15 -4.28
N VAL A 92 -16.81 -7.25 -5.50
CA VAL A 92 -15.39 -6.97 -5.75
C VAL A 92 -15.16 -5.48 -5.48
N ILE A 93 -14.30 -5.18 -4.50
CA ILE A 93 -13.94 -3.81 -4.13
C ILE A 93 -12.57 -3.41 -4.64
N TYR A 94 -11.72 -4.39 -4.99
CA TYR A 94 -10.40 -4.14 -5.57
C TYR A 94 -9.94 -5.35 -6.40
N ASP A 95 -9.32 -5.09 -7.55
CA ASP A 95 -8.75 -6.11 -8.43
C ASP A 95 -7.21 -6.02 -8.42
N LEU A 96 -6.56 -7.09 -7.97
CA LEU A 96 -5.10 -7.21 -7.86
C LEU A 96 -4.50 -7.95 -9.06
N THR A 97 -5.32 -8.48 -9.97
CA THR A 97 -4.93 -9.49 -10.97
C THR A 97 -3.77 -9.03 -11.85
N SER A 98 -3.89 -7.84 -12.45
CA SER A 98 -2.86 -7.31 -13.35
C SER A 98 -1.59 -6.90 -12.59
N GLY A 99 -1.74 -6.28 -11.42
CA GLY A 99 -0.62 -5.82 -10.61
C GLY A 99 0.23 -6.96 -10.07
N LEU A 100 -0.40 -8.04 -9.59
CA LEU A 100 0.31 -9.21 -9.08
C LEU A 100 0.93 -10.05 -10.20
N ASN A 101 0.31 -10.09 -11.38
CA ASN A 101 0.78 -10.85 -12.56
C ASN A 101 1.25 -12.27 -12.20
N VAL A 102 0.39 -13.00 -11.49
CA VAL A 102 0.75 -14.28 -10.87
C VAL A 102 1.08 -15.33 -11.94
N ARG A 103 2.25 -15.96 -11.78
CA ARG A 103 2.73 -17.02 -12.68
C ARG A 103 2.45 -18.39 -12.07
N ILE A 104 1.72 -19.22 -12.81
CA ILE A 104 1.31 -20.56 -12.40
C ILE A 104 2.32 -21.60 -12.87
N ASN A 105 2.80 -22.43 -11.95
CA ASN A 105 3.72 -23.52 -12.20
C ASN A 105 2.98 -24.77 -12.72
N ARG A 106 3.72 -25.70 -13.32
CA ARG A 106 3.14 -26.93 -13.92
C ARG A 106 2.47 -27.85 -12.90
N ASP A 107 2.90 -27.79 -11.65
CA ASP A 107 2.36 -28.56 -10.52
C ASP A 107 1.10 -27.93 -9.89
N GLY A 108 0.63 -26.79 -10.42
CA GLY A 108 -0.52 -26.07 -9.90
C GLY A 108 -0.23 -25.17 -8.70
N SER A 109 1.04 -24.98 -8.34
CA SER A 109 1.50 -23.92 -7.45
C SER A 109 1.72 -22.60 -8.22
N THR A 110 2.17 -21.55 -7.54
CA THR A 110 2.59 -20.30 -8.18
C THR A 110 4.04 -19.97 -7.86
N GLN A 111 4.69 -19.17 -8.70
CA GLN A 111 5.87 -18.42 -8.27
C GLN A 111 5.48 -17.45 -7.15
N PRO A 112 6.39 -17.12 -6.22
CA PRO A 112 6.17 -16.00 -5.30
C PRO A 112 5.91 -14.72 -6.10
N PHE A 113 4.92 -13.95 -5.67
CA PHE A 113 4.55 -12.68 -6.29
C PHE A 113 4.62 -11.54 -5.27
N ASN A 114 4.90 -10.34 -5.76
CA ASN A 114 4.82 -9.11 -4.99
C ASN A 114 4.45 -7.92 -5.87
N HIS A 115 3.73 -6.96 -5.31
CA HIS A 115 3.46 -5.68 -5.95
C HIS A 115 3.08 -4.62 -4.92
N THR A 116 3.44 -3.37 -5.17
CA THR A 116 2.99 -2.24 -4.34
C THR A 116 1.91 -1.47 -5.08
N PHE A 117 0.72 -1.41 -4.48
CA PHE A 117 -0.44 -0.69 -5.00
C PHE A 117 -0.54 0.67 -4.33
N ASN A 118 -0.68 1.72 -5.14
CA ASN A 118 -0.69 3.11 -4.64
C ASN A 118 -2.07 3.58 -4.18
N ASP A 119 -3.12 2.91 -4.62
CA ASP A 119 -4.54 3.20 -4.38
C ASP A 119 -5.22 2.12 -3.53
N LEU A 120 -4.44 1.19 -2.98
CA LEU A 120 -4.88 0.17 -2.04
C LEU A 120 -4.56 0.60 -0.62
N SER A 121 -5.57 0.98 0.15
CA SER A 121 -5.42 1.26 1.59
C SER A 121 -6.17 0.24 2.43
N LEU A 122 -5.49 -0.29 3.44
CA LEU A 122 -6.06 -1.21 4.41
C LEU A 122 -6.96 -0.49 5.43
N THR A 123 -6.49 0.62 6.03
CA THR A 123 -7.20 1.26 7.15
C THR A 123 -7.28 2.78 7.08
N CYS A 124 -6.65 3.41 6.09
CA CYS A 124 -6.67 4.86 5.92
C CYS A 124 -7.37 5.25 4.62
N GLY A 125 -7.37 6.56 4.31
CA GLY A 125 -8.04 7.07 3.13
C GLY A 125 -9.57 7.10 3.25
N SER A 126 -10.24 7.29 2.11
CA SER A 126 -11.71 7.41 2.01
C SER A 126 -12.43 6.06 1.90
N HIS A 127 -11.71 5.00 1.54
CA HIS A 127 -12.27 3.66 1.30
C HIS A 127 -11.34 2.56 1.84
N PRO A 128 -11.16 2.46 3.17
CA PRO A 128 -10.34 1.41 3.76
C PRO A 128 -10.97 0.03 3.49
N ILE A 129 -10.12 -0.95 3.19
CA ILE A 129 -10.55 -2.33 2.96
C ILE A 129 -11.00 -2.98 4.26
N LEU A 130 -10.21 -2.79 5.32
CA LEU A 130 -10.45 -3.36 6.63
C LEU A 130 -11.29 -2.42 7.47
N ASP A 131 -12.26 -3.00 8.19
CA ASP A 131 -12.96 -2.26 9.22
C ASP A 131 -12.04 -2.08 10.44
N PRO A 132 -12.14 -0.97 11.19
CA PRO A 132 -11.20 -0.61 12.25
C PRO A 132 -11.13 -1.59 13.44
N TYR A 133 -11.95 -2.64 13.46
CA TYR A 133 -12.05 -3.65 14.51
C TYR A 133 -11.77 -5.09 14.04
N THR A 134 -11.36 -5.29 12.78
CA THR A 134 -11.14 -6.64 12.25
C THR A 134 -9.75 -7.15 12.64
N MET A 135 -9.69 -8.21 13.47
CA MET A 135 -8.50 -9.06 13.55
C MET A 135 -8.42 -9.87 12.26
N VAL A 136 -7.48 -9.54 11.37
CA VAL A 136 -7.47 -10.09 10.02
C VAL A 136 -6.72 -11.41 9.94
N GLN A 137 -7.47 -12.49 10.10
CA GLN A 137 -7.12 -13.80 9.57
C GLN A 137 -8.21 -14.17 8.58
N GLY A 138 -7.96 -13.90 7.30
CA GLY A 138 -8.91 -14.26 6.25
C GLY A 138 -8.80 -15.74 5.93
N ASP A 139 -9.82 -16.53 6.27
CA ASP A 139 -9.90 -17.95 5.92
C ASP A 139 -10.48 -18.10 4.51
N GLY A 140 -9.59 -18.33 3.55
CA GLY A 140 -9.95 -18.45 2.13
C GLY A 140 -10.46 -19.83 1.77
N GLU A 141 -11.63 -20.23 2.26
CA GLU A 141 -12.18 -21.56 1.96
C GLU A 141 -12.55 -21.70 0.48
N SER A 142 -13.11 -20.66 -0.15
CA SER A 142 -13.64 -20.69 -1.53
C SER A 142 -12.75 -20.00 -2.58
N GLY A 143 -11.46 -19.81 -2.31
CA GLY A 143 -10.55 -19.10 -3.22
C GLY A 143 -10.63 -17.58 -3.18
N GLY A 144 -11.34 -17.00 -2.22
CA GLY A 144 -11.32 -15.57 -1.93
C GLY A 144 -10.82 -15.33 -0.50
N ALA A 145 -9.98 -14.30 -0.30
CA ALA A 145 -9.71 -13.78 1.02
C ALA A 145 -10.96 -13.04 1.50
N LYS A 146 -11.65 -13.57 2.53
CA LYS A 146 -12.74 -12.86 3.19
C LYS A 146 -12.16 -12.06 4.35
N PHE A 147 -12.39 -10.75 4.32
CA PHE A 147 -12.00 -9.80 5.35
C PHE A 147 -13.23 -9.27 6.07
#